data_AF-N1RL42-F1
#
_entry.id   AF-N1RL42-F1
#
_cell.length_a   1.000
_cell.length_b   1.000
_cell.length_c   1.000
_cell.angle_alpha   90.00
_cell.angle_beta   90.00
_cell.angle_gamma   90.00
#
_symmetry.space_group_name_H-M   'P 1'
#
loop_
_entity.id
_entity.type
_entity.pdbx_description
1 polymer ?
#
loop_
_entity_poly.entity_id
_entity_poly.type
_entity_poly.pdbx_seq_one_letter_code
_entity_poly.pdbx_strand_id
1 'polypeptide(L)'
;MPTPEQASELSNIHIPDANEASRSIDRTNYKSTDVLKEVWTGLGLPKTSSTAVRLPGKEGPALPSSFKIGILGQASIGLSALAAAQVHALRNKIPLPTVTVPLEHAVVEYRCERLYTVSDELASSSGGAIGGLHKTSDGYVRIHDGFPNHVQGTLDLLGLKAGATRDQVSQQTADWASIDLENCGTAEGKVAIYALRSYRQWDKLPQSRAISNFPISIKQVSQLSPVGLPSTMQPGNLKCLQGLRVVEMSRVIAAPLCGKTLAAHGAEVIWVTSPTLPDLPRVDREFGRGKKTVQLDIHKSEDRKQLLNLLKDCDVFVQGYRPGSLASYGLSQDELRKINPTIIIANMSAFGPEGPWSGRRGFDSLVQTCSGMNVSEAEHAGKGEAARPTPCQALDHSGGYMLAVGVMAAVYHRAVNGGSWRVDVSLAGMMKYLRSLGQYPGASGFEAKDFEKPDDVPEDYFEIQETGFGTMKSIRHSATIEGLEVGWDIMPKPLGSDKPAWD
;
A
#
# COMPACT_ATOMS: atom_id res chain seq x y z
N MET A 1 28.31 -24.34 -2.13
CA MET A 1 27.88 -24.40 -0.72
C MET A 1 28.49 -23.19 -0.02
N PRO A 2 27.70 -22.36 0.66
CA PRO A 2 28.25 -21.21 1.39
C PRO A 2 29.16 -21.71 2.53
N THR A 3 30.16 -20.91 2.89
CA THR A 3 31.12 -21.27 3.94
C THR A 3 30.47 -21.19 5.33
N PRO A 4 30.95 -21.93 6.34
CA PRO A 4 30.41 -21.90 7.71
C PRO A 4 30.39 -20.49 8.33
N GLU A 5 31.28 -19.59 7.91
CA GLU A 5 31.27 -18.17 8.31
C GLU A 5 30.05 -17.39 7.78
N GLN A 6 29.52 -17.74 6.60
CA GLN A 6 28.32 -17.10 6.03
C GLN A 6 27.02 -17.56 6.72
N ALA A 7 27.01 -18.75 7.33
CA ALA A 7 25.87 -19.26 8.10
C ALA A 7 25.76 -18.61 9.49
N SER A 8 26.88 -18.14 10.05
CA SER A 8 26.99 -17.51 11.37
C SER A 8 26.54 -16.05 11.40
N GLU A 9 26.62 -15.32 10.28
CA GLU A 9 26.13 -13.94 10.19
C GLU A 9 24.61 -13.83 9.92
N LEU A 10 23.97 -14.94 9.52
CA LEU A 10 22.55 -14.96 9.13
C LEU A 10 21.59 -15.32 10.28
N SER A 11 22.09 -15.80 11.42
CA SER A 11 21.25 -16.14 12.59
C SER A 11 20.86 -14.94 13.45
N ASN A 12 21.35 -13.74 13.12
CA ASN A 12 20.98 -12.48 13.78
C ASN A 12 20.54 -11.45 12.73
N ILE A 13 19.42 -11.70 12.05
CA ILE A 13 18.64 -10.58 11.51
C ILE A 13 18.16 -9.80 12.72
N HIS A 14 18.80 -8.65 12.97
CA HIS A 14 18.47 -7.76 14.07
C HIS A 14 17.01 -7.32 13.91
N ILE A 15 16.13 -7.91 14.72
CA ILE A 15 14.82 -7.35 15.01
C ILE A 15 15.10 -6.21 16.00
N PRO A 16 14.78 -4.95 15.67
CA PRO A 16 14.96 -3.85 16.62
C PRO A 16 14.22 -4.18 17.91
N ASP A 17 14.94 -4.08 19.02
CA ASP A 17 14.43 -4.37 20.34
C ASP A 17 13.25 -3.43 20.67
N ALA A 18 12.24 -3.89 21.40
CA ALA A 18 11.06 -3.06 21.72
C ALA A 18 11.42 -1.77 22.50
N ASN A 19 12.62 -1.70 23.08
CA ASN A 19 13.18 -0.52 23.73
C ASN A 19 13.83 0.50 22.78
N GLU A 20 14.09 0.18 21.51
CA GLU A 20 14.51 1.17 20.49
C GLU A 20 13.33 1.95 19.90
N ALA A 21 12.10 1.49 20.11
CA ALA A 21 10.88 2.11 19.60
C ALA A 21 10.62 3.54 20.11
N SER A 22 11.36 4.00 21.13
CA SER A 22 11.21 5.34 21.73
C SER A 22 12.19 6.40 21.21
N ARG A 23 13.21 6.05 20.43
CA ARG A 23 14.12 7.04 19.82
C ARG A 23 13.60 7.41 18.43
N SER A 24 13.29 8.68 18.22
CA SER A 24 12.97 9.19 16.89
C SER A 24 14.20 9.04 16.00
N ILE A 25 14.11 8.22 14.96
CA ILE A 25 15.14 8.14 13.92
C ILE A 25 15.04 9.43 13.10
N ASP A 26 16.11 10.21 13.05
CA ASP A 26 16.16 11.42 12.25
C ASP A 26 16.65 11.09 10.83
N ARG A 27 15.75 11.24 9.86
CA ARG A 27 16.02 11.09 8.42
C ARG A 27 15.85 12.42 7.69
N THR A 28 15.96 13.55 8.39
CA THR A 28 15.70 14.90 7.84
C THR A 28 16.63 15.28 6.68
N ASN A 29 17.78 14.62 6.51
CA ASN A 29 18.68 14.87 5.38
C ASN A 29 18.64 13.76 4.31
N TYR A 30 17.76 12.78 4.45
CA TYR A 30 17.68 11.66 3.52
C TYR A 30 17.20 12.13 2.15
N LYS A 31 17.87 11.60 1.13
CA LYS A 31 17.47 11.64 -0.28
C LYS A 31 16.77 10.33 -0.64
N SER A 32 16.20 10.25 -1.84
CA SER A 32 15.54 9.02 -2.33
C SER A 32 16.51 7.83 -2.33
N THR A 33 17.78 8.06 -2.62
CA THR A 33 18.84 7.03 -2.58
C THR A 33 19.12 6.52 -1.17
N ASP A 34 19.03 7.37 -0.15
CA ASP A 34 19.28 6.98 1.25
C ASP A 34 18.13 6.12 1.78
N VAL A 35 16.89 6.51 1.50
CA VAL A 35 15.69 5.70 1.79
C VAL A 35 15.80 4.33 1.12
N LEU A 36 16.13 4.31 -0.17
CA LEU A 36 16.30 3.07 -0.92
C LEU A 36 17.39 2.18 -0.29
N LYS A 37 18.56 2.73 0.01
CA LYS A 37 19.67 1.98 0.60
C LYS A 37 19.34 1.44 2.00
N GLU A 38 18.70 2.26 2.84
CA GLU A 38 18.28 1.88 4.19
C GLU A 38 17.29 0.71 4.15
N VAL A 39 16.22 0.85 3.36
CA VAL A 39 15.18 -0.19 3.26
C VAL A 39 15.75 -1.47 2.63
N TRP A 40 16.54 -1.34 1.56
CA TRP A 40 17.20 -2.49 0.92
C TRP A 40 18.08 -3.28 1.89
N THR A 41 18.89 -2.57 2.66
CA THR A 41 19.79 -3.17 3.66
C THR A 41 19.00 -3.79 4.81
N GLY A 42 17.97 -3.09 5.31
CA GLY A 42 17.12 -3.57 6.39
C GLY A 42 16.31 -4.83 6.04
N LEU A 43 16.06 -5.05 4.74
CA LEU A 43 15.46 -6.28 4.24
C LEU A 43 16.45 -7.43 4.07
N GLY A 44 17.75 -7.25 4.35
CA GLY A 44 18.74 -8.31 4.21
C GLY A 44 19.00 -8.75 2.77
N LEU A 45 18.72 -7.87 1.79
CA LEU A 45 18.98 -8.12 0.37
C LEU A 45 20.47 -7.89 0.03
N PRO A 46 20.99 -8.45 -1.09
CA PRO A 46 22.41 -8.33 -1.44
C PRO A 46 22.91 -6.89 -1.51
N LYS A 47 23.96 -6.55 -0.74
CA LYS A 47 24.47 -5.17 -0.59
C LYS A 47 24.95 -4.55 -1.91
N THR A 48 25.49 -5.36 -2.82
CA THR A 48 26.02 -4.90 -4.11
C THR A 48 24.93 -4.43 -5.08
N SER A 49 23.67 -4.73 -4.80
CA SER A 49 22.54 -4.43 -5.67
C SER A 49 22.10 -2.98 -5.63
N SER A 50 22.40 -2.24 -4.55
CA SER A 50 21.95 -0.85 -4.40
C SER A 50 22.63 0.14 -5.35
N THR A 51 23.71 -0.26 -6.05
CA THR A 51 24.40 0.59 -7.04
C THR A 51 23.75 0.54 -8.42
N ALA A 52 22.84 -0.41 -8.67
CA ALA A 52 22.14 -0.57 -9.96
C ALA A 52 20.90 0.32 -10.08
N VAL A 53 20.88 1.49 -9.43
CA VAL A 53 19.73 2.39 -9.40
C VAL A 53 20.12 3.80 -9.82
N ARG A 54 19.28 4.43 -10.64
CA ARG A 54 19.38 5.84 -11.06
C ARG A 54 18.07 6.54 -10.73
N LEU A 55 18.13 7.57 -9.89
CA LEU A 55 16.97 8.34 -9.45
C LEU A 55 17.08 9.80 -9.94
N PRO A 56 16.94 10.06 -11.26
CA PRO A 56 17.10 11.40 -11.80
C PRO A 56 15.97 12.34 -11.36
N GLY A 57 16.27 13.63 -11.25
CA GLY A 57 15.34 14.66 -10.82
C GLY A 57 16.01 15.65 -9.87
N LYS A 58 15.49 16.87 -9.80
CA LYS A 58 15.98 17.87 -8.85
C LYS A 58 15.35 17.59 -7.48
N GLU A 59 16.21 17.40 -6.47
CA GLU A 59 15.74 17.26 -5.10
C GLU A 59 15.05 18.54 -4.62
N GLY A 60 13.91 18.37 -3.94
CA GLY A 60 13.06 19.46 -3.48
C GLY A 60 11.60 19.03 -3.39
N PRO A 61 10.69 19.95 -3.03
CA PRO A 61 9.26 19.72 -3.08
C PRO A 61 8.82 19.31 -4.49
N ALA A 62 8.19 18.14 -4.62
CA ALA A 62 7.72 17.58 -5.90
C ALA A 62 6.18 17.49 -5.98
N LEU A 63 5.50 17.70 -4.86
CA LEU A 63 4.05 17.90 -4.73
C LEU A 63 3.83 18.98 -3.66
N PRO A 64 2.72 19.75 -3.70
CA PRO A 64 2.48 20.85 -2.77
C PRO A 64 2.19 20.32 -1.35
N SER A 65 3.25 20.03 -0.60
CA SER A 65 3.19 19.48 0.75
C SER A 65 4.42 19.85 1.54
N SER A 66 4.27 20.06 2.85
CA SER A 66 5.42 20.19 3.72
C SER A 66 6.16 18.86 3.88
N PHE A 67 5.49 17.72 3.72
CA PHE A 67 6.13 16.40 3.77
C PHE A 67 6.93 16.10 2.51
N LYS A 68 8.02 15.34 2.67
CA LYS A 68 8.90 14.91 1.57
C LYS A 68 8.34 13.72 0.79
N ILE A 69 7.11 13.86 0.30
CA ILE A 69 6.38 12.82 -0.44
C ILE A 69 7.13 12.41 -1.70
N GLY A 70 7.76 13.34 -2.42
CA GLY A 70 8.56 13.03 -3.61
C GLY A 70 9.73 12.07 -3.33
N ILE A 71 10.42 12.27 -2.20
CA ILE A 71 11.53 11.40 -1.78
C ILE A 71 11.03 9.99 -1.51
N LEU A 72 9.96 9.86 -0.71
CA LEU A 72 9.38 8.56 -0.39
C LEU A 72 8.79 7.88 -1.64
N GLY A 73 8.13 8.65 -2.50
CA GLY A 73 7.54 8.18 -3.74
C GLY A 73 8.55 7.58 -4.69
N GLN A 74 9.55 8.36 -5.07
CA GLN A 74 10.62 7.90 -5.97
C GLN A 74 11.39 6.70 -5.38
N ALA A 75 11.69 6.73 -4.08
CA ALA A 75 12.40 5.62 -3.43
C ALA A 75 11.57 4.33 -3.38
N SER A 76 10.28 4.41 -3.06
CA SER A 76 9.39 3.23 -2.97
C SER A 76 9.21 2.54 -4.33
N ILE A 77 9.07 3.32 -5.41
CA ILE A 77 8.97 2.79 -6.77
C ILE A 77 10.32 2.19 -7.20
N GLY A 78 11.42 2.92 -6.97
CA GLY A 78 12.78 2.43 -7.25
C GLY A 78 13.12 1.13 -6.50
N LEU A 79 12.74 1.02 -5.23
CA LEU A 79 12.87 -0.21 -4.44
C LEU A 79 12.08 -1.37 -5.07
N SER A 80 10.85 -1.12 -5.53
CA SER A 80 10.01 -2.18 -6.11
C SER A 80 10.60 -2.71 -7.42
N ALA A 81 11.03 -1.83 -8.32
CA ALA A 81 11.68 -2.22 -9.57
C ALA A 81 13.04 -2.89 -9.32
N LEU A 82 13.82 -2.43 -8.34
CA LEU A 82 15.09 -3.05 -7.97
C LEU A 82 14.90 -4.44 -7.36
N ALA A 83 13.88 -4.64 -6.54
CA ALA A 83 13.53 -5.95 -5.99
C ALA A 83 13.08 -6.92 -7.09
N ALA A 84 12.31 -6.44 -8.07
CA ALA A 84 11.93 -7.22 -9.24
C ALA A 84 13.17 -7.63 -10.07
N ALA A 85 14.06 -6.67 -10.35
CA ALA A 85 15.32 -6.91 -11.04
C ALA A 85 16.21 -7.92 -10.29
N GLN A 86 16.21 -7.90 -8.95
CA GLN A 86 16.97 -8.83 -8.13
C GLN A 86 16.44 -10.27 -8.21
N VAL A 87 15.12 -10.46 -8.26
CA VAL A 87 14.50 -11.76 -8.52
C VAL A 87 14.85 -12.24 -9.94
N HIS A 88 14.81 -11.34 -10.93
CA HIS A 88 15.21 -11.65 -12.30
C HIS A 88 16.68 -12.07 -12.41
N ALA A 89 17.59 -11.32 -11.77
CA ALA A 89 19.02 -11.62 -11.74
C ALA A 89 19.31 -12.97 -11.08
N LEU A 90 18.60 -13.28 -9.98
CA LEU A 90 18.68 -14.59 -9.32
C LEU A 90 18.20 -15.72 -10.25
N ARG A 91 17.07 -15.52 -10.94
CA ARG A 91 16.48 -16.50 -11.88
C ARG A 91 17.43 -16.83 -13.04
N ASN A 92 18.01 -15.79 -13.64
CA ASN A 92 18.80 -15.92 -14.87
C ASN A 92 20.30 -16.03 -14.63
N LYS A 93 20.77 -15.88 -13.38
CA LYS A 93 22.20 -15.86 -13.01
C LYS A 93 23.00 -14.81 -13.79
N ILE A 94 22.40 -13.64 -13.97
CA ILE A 94 23.01 -12.50 -14.66
C ILE A 94 23.34 -11.37 -13.67
N PRO A 95 24.19 -10.39 -14.05
CA PRO A 95 24.33 -9.15 -13.30
C PRO A 95 23.00 -8.43 -13.15
N LEU A 96 22.86 -7.66 -12.07
CA LEU A 96 21.64 -6.90 -11.80
C LEU A 96 21.44 -5.78 -12.84
N PRO A 97 20.33 -5.76 -13.58
CA PRO A 97 20.06 -4.69 -14.54
C PRO A 97 19.87 -3.32 -13.87
N THR A 98 20.23 -2.25 -14.58
CA THR A 98 20.04 -0.89 -14.08
C THR A 98 18.57 -0.51 -14.03
N VAL A 99 18.11 0.02 -12.90
CA VAL A 99 16.76 0.58 -12.70
C VAL A 99 16.83 2.10 -12.77
N THR A 100 15.89 2.73 -13.48
CA THR A 100 15.77 4.20 -13.52
C THR A 100 14.37 4.66 -13.14
N VAL A 101 14.25 5.64 -12.24
CA VAL A 101 12.96 6.24 -11.83
C VAL A 101 13.05 7.77 -11.77
N PRO A 102 12.51 8.50 -12.76
CA PRO A 102 12.44 9.96 -12.71
C PRO A 102 11.51 10.47 -11.60
N LEU A 103 11.96 11.47 -10.83
CA LEU A 103 11.20 12.02 -9.69
C LEU A 103 9.82 12.54 -10.09
N GLU A 104 9.72 13.31 -11.16
CA GLU A 104 8.45 13.89 -11.62
C GLU A 104 7.45 12.79 -12.02
N HIS A 105 7.91 11.80 -12.78
CA HIS A 105 7.07 10.68 -13.20
C HIS A 105 6.59 9.86 -11.99
N ALA A 106 7.45 9.65 -10.98
CA ALA A 106 7.08 8.95 -9.75
C ALA A 106 5.96 9.66 -8.97
N VAL A 107 6.02 11.00 -8.84
CA VAL A 107 4.97 11.75 -8.13
C VAL A 107 3.67 11.87 -8.92
N VAL A 108 3.76 11.85 -10.27
CA VAL A 108 2.59 11.72 -11.14
C VAL A 108 1.94 10.35 -10.99
N GLU A 109 2.73 9.26 -10.90
CA GLU A 109 2.20 7.90 -10.68
C GLU A 109 1.48 7.78 -9.32
N TYR A 110 1.96 8.49 -8.29
CA TYR A 110 1.27 8.63 -6.99
C TYR A 110 -0.09 9.35 -7.05
N ARG A 111 -0.46 9.88 -8.21
CA ARG A 111 -1.73 10.56 -8.48
C ARG A 111 -2.57 9.81 -9.53
N CYS A 112 -2.13 8.62 -9.97
CA CYS A 112 -2.70 7.94 -11.14
C CYS A 112 -4.23 7.76 -11.09
N GLU A 113 -4.81 7.47 -9.93
CA GLU A 113 -6.26 7.28 -9.77
C GLU A 113 -7.09 8.57 -9.96
N ARG A 114 -6.42 9.71 -10.13
CA ARG A 114 -7.02 11.01 -10.42
C ARG A 114 -6.77 11.50 -11.85
N LEU A 115 -5.89 10.82 -12.58
CA LEU A 115 -5.33 11.34 -13.84
C LEU A 115 -5.74 10.51 -15.07
N TYR A 116 -6.36 9.35 -14.89
CA TYR A 116 -6.77 8.53 -16.01
C TYR A 116 -8.15 8.92 -16.55
N THR A 117 -8.34 8.72 -17.85
CA THR A 117 -9.63 8.85 -18.54
C THR A 117 -10.06 7.53 -19.15
N VAL A 118 -11.37 7.36 -19.35
CA VAL A 118 -11.96 6.27 -20.14
C VAL A 118 -12.89 6.89 -21.16
N SER A 119 -12.66 6.61 -22.44
CA SER A 119 -13.39 7.25 -23.55
C SER A 119 -13.40 8.78 -23.43
N ASP A 120 -12.24 9.36 -23.11
CA ASP A 120 -12.00 10.79 -22.87
C ASP A 120 -12.74 11.41 -21.67
N GLU A 121 -13.46 10.61 -20.89
CA GLU A 121 -14.10 11.06 -19.65
C GLU A 121 -13.19 10.79 -18.45
N LEU A 122 -13.01 11.81 -17.60
CA LEU A 122 -12.28 11.65 -16.35
C LEU A 122 -13.02 10.67 -15.43
N ALA A 123 -12.27 9.79 -14.80
CA ALA A 123 -12.82 8.86 -13.83
C ALA A 123 -13.59 9.59 -12.72
N SER A 124 -14.91 9.41 -12.69
CA SER A 124 -15.77 10.05 -11.71
C SER A 124 -15.55 9.47 -10.32
N SER A 125 -15.43 10.34 -9.31
CA SER A 125 -15.57 9.92 -7.91
C SER A 125 -16.97 10.24 -7.41
N SER A 126 -17.62 9.28 -6.76
CA SER A 126 -18.73 9.58 -5.88
C SER A 126 -18.20 10.43 -4.72
N GLY A 127 -18.48 11.73 -4.73
CA GLY A 127 -18.19 12.61 -3.61
C GLY A 127 -18.86 12.08 -2.34
N GLY A 128 -18.15 12.19 -1.22
CA GLY A 128 -18.67 11.77 0.06
C GLY A 128 -19.85 12.62 0.52
N ALA A 129 -21.00 12.00 0.82
CA ALA A 129 -22.23 12.71 1.21
C ALA A 129 -22.16 13.29 2.63
N ILE A 130 -21.36 12.69 3.53
CA ILE A 130 -21.34 13.04 4.95
C ILE A 130 -19.95 13.09 5.58
N GLY A 131 -18.90 12.74 4.84
CA GLY A 131 -17.56 12.54 5.36
C GLY A 131 -16.73 13.82 5.47
N GLY A 132 -15.46 13.61 5.80
CA GLY A 132 -14.49 14.67 6.01
C GLY A 132 -14.40 15.10 7.47
N LEU A 133 -13.94 16.33 7.70
CA LEU A 133 -13.65 16.85 9.04
C LEU A 133 -14.89 17.54 9.64
N HIS A 134 -15.29 17.13 10.84
CA HIS A 134 -16.42 17.67 11.59
C HIS A 134 -15.96 18.19 12.93
N LYS A 135 -16.52 19.33 13.35
CA LYS A 135 -16.23 19.93 14.65
C LYS A 135 -16.95 19.14 15.74
N THR A 136 -16.29 19.05 16.89
CA THR A 136 -16.77 18.41 18.12
C THR A 136 -16.62 19.40 19.27
N SER A 137 -17.11 19.07 20.47
CA SER A 137 -17.12 19.98 21.61
C SER A 137 -15.71 20.40 22.06
N ASP A 138 -14.71 19.55 21.82
CA ASP A 138 -13.32 19.72 22.27
C ASP A 138 -12.27 19.67 21.13
N GLY A 139 -12.71 19.54 19.88
CA GLY A 139 -11.80 19.40 18.74
C GLY A 139 -12.50 19.05 17.44
N TYR A 140 -11.98 18.05 16.72
CA TYR A 140 -12.56 17.57 15.48
C TYR A 140 -12.47 16.04 15.37
N VAL A 141 -13.37 15.45 14.60
CA VAL A 141 -13.23 14.08 14.08
C VAL A 141 -13.24 14.09 12.55
N ARG A 142 -12.55 13.13 11.94
CA ARG A 142 -12.74 12.79 10.53
C ARG A 142 -13.63 11.56 10.41
N ILE A 143 -14.66 11.66 9.60
CA ILE A 143 -15.61 10.60 9.27
C ILE A 143 -15.29 10.08 7.87
N HIS A 144 -15.20 8.76 7.72
CA HIS A 144 -15.09 8.11 6.42
C HIS A 144 -16.46 7.68 5.88
N ASP A 145 -16.72 8.00 4.61
CA ASP A 145 -18.02 7.75 3.97
C ASP A 145 -17.92 7.12 2.57
N GLY A 146 -16.74 6.65 2.17
CA GLY A 146 -16.55 5.95 0.89
C GLY A 146 -17.26 4.59 0.77
N PHE A 147 -17.99 4.13 1.81
CA PHE A 147 -18.76 2.89 1.77
C PHE A 147 -20.17 3.08 2.34
N PRO A 148 -21.22 2.49 1.73
CA PRO A 148 -22.60 2.60 2.21
C PRO A 148 -22.79 2.16 3.66
N ASN A 149 -22.12 1.10 4.09
CA ASN A 149 -22.20 0.63 5.48
C ASN A 149 -21.49 1.57 6.47
N HIS A 150 -20.50 2.35 6.03
CA HIS A 150 -19.88 3.38 6.88
C HIS A 150 -20.79 4.61 7.00
N VAL A 151 -21.44 5.01 5.89
CA VAL A 151 -22.46 6.06 5.90
C VAL A 151 -23.58 5.69 6.86
N GLN A 152 -24.22 4.55 6.63
CA GLN A 152 -25.36 4.11 7.44
C GLN A 152 -24.98 3.97 8.92
N GLY A 153 -23.88 3.31 9.24
CA GLY A 153 -23.47 3.15 10.63
C GLY A 153 -23.12 4.48 11.33
N THR A 154 -22.67 5.49 10.58
CA THR A 154 -22.43 6.84 11.14
C THR A 154 -23.73 7.55 11.42
N LEU A 155 -24.70 7.46 10.50
CA LEU A 155 -26.03 8.03 10.68
C LEU A 155 -26.73 7.39 11.88
N ASP A 156 -26.68 6.07 12.00
CA ASP A 156 -27.26 5.33 13.13
C ASP A 156 -26.63 5.76 14.47
N LEU A 157 -25.30 5.87 14.52
CA LEU A 157 -24.56 6.32 15.71
C LEU A 157 -24.97 7.73 16.15
N LEU A 158 -25.24 8.62 15.20
CA LEU A 158 -25.63 10.01 15.45
C LEU A 158 -27.15 10.20 15.57
N GLY A 159 -27.95 9.13 15.52
CA GLY A 159 -29.41 9.21 15.58
C GLY A 159 -30.05 9.89 14.37
N LEU A 160 -29.38 9.87 13.21
CA LEU A 160 -29.83 10.50 11.97
C LEU A 160 -30.46 9.48 11.01
N LYS A 161 -31.38 9.96 10.17
CA LYS A 161 -32.03 9.14 9.14
C LYS A 161 -31.17 9.06 7.88
N ALA A 162 -31.40 8.02 7.07
CA ALA A 162 -30.84 7.91 5.73
C ALA A 162 -31.11 9.17 4.89
N GLY A 163 -30.10 9.62 4.14
CA GLY A 163 -30.16 10.85 3.34
C GLY A 163 -29.88 12.15 4.11
N ALA A 164 -29.49 12.06 5.39
CA ALA A 164 -29.05 13.22 6.14
C ALA A 164 -27.85 13.92 5.46
N THR A 165 -27.83 15.25 5.56
CA THR A 165 -26.78 16.07 4.94
C THR A 165 -25.53 16.13 5.82
N ARG A 166 -24.41 16.48 5.20
CA ARG A 166 -23.16 16.77 5.90
C ARG A 166 -23.31 17.81 7.03
N ASP A 167 -24.20 18.79 6.86
CA ASP A 167 -24.45 19.82 7.86
C ASP A 167 -25.20 19.25 9.07
N GLN A 168 -26.19 18.38 8.85
CA GLN A 168 -26.89 17.69 9.94
C GLN A 168 -25.93 16.77 10.73
N VAL A 169 -25.02 16.08 10.04
CA VAL A 169 -23.95 15.30 10.69
C VAL A 169 -23.04 16.23 11.50
N SER A 170 -22.68 17.40 10.96
CA SER A 170 -21.86 18.39 11.66
C SER A 170 -22.55 18.97 12.90
N GLN A 171 -23.87 19.16 12.86
CA GLN A 171 -24.65 19.59 14.03
C GLN A 171 -24.62 18.51 15.13
N GLN A 172 -24.84 17.24 14.78
CA GLN A 172 -24.85 16.18 15.77
C GLN A 172 -23.47 15.92 16.38
N THR A 173 -22.41 16.01 15.58
CA THR A 173 -21.04 15.81 16.09
C THR A 173 -20.56 16.93 17.01
N ALA A 174 -21.15 18.14 16.93
CA ALA A 174 -20.72 19.30 17.73
C ALA A 174 -20.87 19.10 19.24
N ASP A 175 -21.82 18.26 19.68
CA ASP A 175 -22.10 18.00 21.09
C ASP A 175 -21.26 16.84 21.67
N TRP A 176 -20.53 16.10 20.82
CA TRP A 176 -19.68 15.00 21.26
C TRP A 176 -18.30 15.48 21.64
N ALA A 177 -17.68 14.84 22.64
CA ALA A 177 -16.22 14.86 22.76
C ALA A 177 -15.60 13.99 21.66
N SER A 178 -14.52 14.48 21.04
CA SER A 178 -13.88 13.85 19.87
C SER A 178 -13.42 12.41 20.11
N ILE A 179 -12.84 12.14 21.28
CA ILE A 179 -12.34 10.81 21.66
C ILE A 179 -13.49 9.85 21.96
N ASP A 180 -14.57 10.33 22.58
CA ASP A 180 -15.73 9.50 22.89
C ASP A 180 -16.45 9.06 21.61
N LEU A 181 -16.60 9.98 20.65
CA LEU A 181 -17.15 9.66 19.33
C LEU A 181 -16.27 8.70 18.54
N GLU A 182 -14.94 8.86 18.56
CA GLU A 182 -14.01 7.88 18.00
C GLU A 182 -14.18 6.49 18.63
N ASN A 183 -14.27 6.42 19.97
CA ASN A 183 -14.38 5.15 20.67
C ASN A 183 -15.71 4.45 20.34
N CYS A 184 -16.83 5.16 20.41
CA CYS A 184 -18.16 4.63 20.08
C CYS A 184 -18.22 4.18 18.61
N GLY A 185 -17.69 4.99 17.68
CA GLY A 185 -17.76 4.69 16.25
C GLY A 185 -16.81 3.59 15.78
N THR A 186 -15.56 3.61 16.26
CA THR A 186 -14.48 2.79 15.71
C THR A 186 -14.04 1.66 16.63
N ALA A 187 -13.89 1.92 17.94
CA ALA A 187 -13.40 0.91 18.88
C ALA A 187 -14.49 -0.11 19.21
N GLU A 188 -15.68 0.38 19.52
CA GLU A 188 -16.87 -0.42 19.85
C GLU A 188 -17.75 -0.68 18.61
N GLY A 189 -17.78 0.31 17.72
CA GLY A 189 -18.64 0.32 16.55
C GLY A 189 -18.07 -0.36 15.30
N LYS A 190 -18.86 -0.25 14.22
CA LYS A 190 -18.55 -0.84 12.91
C LYS A 190 -18.12 0.16 11.85
N VAL A 191 -17.95 1.43 12.22
CA VAL A 191 -17.57 2.51 11.29
C VAL A 191 -16.10 2.93 11.48
N ALA A 192 -15.68 3.96 10.75
CA ALA A 192 -14.32 4.48 10.79
C ALA A 192 -14.36 6.01 10.97
N ILE A 193 -14.27 6.42 12.23
CA ILE A 193 -14.26 7.80 12.71
C ILE A 193 -13.03 7.97 13.60
N TYR A 194 -12.22 8.99 13.37
CA TYR A 194 -11.02 9.25 14.19
C TYR A 194 -10.93 10.70 14.62
N ALA A 195 -10.58 10.91 15.88
CA ALA A 195 -10.27 12.22 16.41
C ALA A 195 -9.01 12.79 15.75
N LEU A 196 -9.08 14.08 15.38
CA LEU A 196 -7.94 14.85 14.93
C LEU A 196 -6.98 15.05 16.10
N ARG A 197 -5.72 14.69 15.91
CA ARG A 197 -4.67 14.81 16.93
C ARG A 197 -3.49 15.58 16.37
N SER A 198 -2.73 16.21 17.25
CA SER A 198 -1.35 16.66 17.01
C SER A 198 -0.36 15.51 17.21
N TYR A 199 0.89 15.66 16.75
CA TYR A 199 1.94 14.69 17.04
C TYR A 199 2.14 14.45 18.54
N ARG A 200 2.08 15.51 19.36
CA ARG A 200 2.22 15.39 20.82
C ARG A 200 1.12 14.52 21.44
N GLN A 201 -0.10 14.59 20.92
CA GLN A 201 -1.21 13.74 21.38
C GLN A 201 -1.03 12.30 20.89
N TRP A 202 -0.68 12.11 19.62
CA TRP A 202 -0.43 10.80 19.03
C TRP A 202 0.70 10.04 19.73
N ASP A 203 1.83 10.69 20.01
CA ASP A 203 3.02 10.07 20.60
C ASP A 203 2.80 9.58 22.05
N LYS A 204 1.75 10.07 22.72
CA LYS A 204 1.32 9.57 24.04
C LYS A 204 0.55 8.25 23.96
N LEU A 205 0.00 7.89 22.80
CA LEU A 205 -0.83 6.70 22.66
C LEU A 205 0.03 5.44 22.67
N PRO A 206 -0.43 4.35 23.33
CA PRO A 206 0.25 3.06 23.26
C PRO A 206 0.41 2.54 21.83
N GLN A 207 -0.54 2.86 20.93
CA GLN A 207 -0.43 2.46 19.53
C GLN A 207 0.78 3.09 18.82
N SER A 208 1.05 4.39 19.04
CA SER A 208 2.19 5.07 18.42
C SER A 208 3.53 4.39 18.75
N ARG A 209 3.66 3.93 20.00
CA ARG A 209 4.82 3.19 20.49
C ARG A 209 4.95 1.78 19.90
N ALA A 210 3.83 1.12 19.63
CA ALA A 210 3.82 -0.24 19.05
C ALA A 210 4.18 -0.28 17.56
N ILE A 211 4.06 0.84 16.84
CA ILE A 211 4.39 0.91 15.42
C ILE A 211 5.91 0.95 15.22
N SER A 212 6.41 0.04 14.38
CA SER A 212 7.83 -0.04 14.00
C SER A 212 8.32 1.25 13.33
N ASN A 213 9.59 1.60 13.57
CA ASN A 213 10.29 2.68 12.86
C ASN A 213 10.76 2.27 11.44
N PHE A 214 10.69 0.97 11.12
CA PHE A 214 11.04 0.41 9.82
C PHE A 214 9.76 0.05 9.04
N PRO A 215 9.68 0.35 7.73
CA PRO A 215 8.43 0.35 6.98
C PRO A 215 7.88 -1.04 6.65
N ILE A 216 8.72 -2.08 6.64
CA ILE A 216 8.36 -3.44 6.20
C ILE A 216 8.78 -4.46 7.26
N SER A 217 7.84 -5.22 7.79
CA SER A 217 8.17 -6.38 8.63
C SER A 217 8.18 -7.65 7.77
N ILE A 218 9.32 -8.32 7.68
CA ILE A 218 9.47 -9.62 7.02
C ILE A 218 9.88 -10.68 8.04
N LYS A 219 9.12 -11.78 8.13
CA LYS A 219 9.36 -12.85 9.10
C LYS A 219 9.27 -14.21 8.43
N GLN A 220 10.26 -15.08 8.66
CA GLN A 220 10.15 -16.49 8.32
C GLN A 220 9.20 -17.16 9.31
N VAL A 221 8.21 -17.89 8.80
CA VAL A 221 7.13 -18.51 9.59
C VAL A 221 7.31 -20.03 9.70
N SER A 222 8.08 -20.63 8.80
CA SER A 222 8.42 -22.06 8.85
C SER A 222 9.85 -22.32 8.43
N GLN A 223 10.44 -23.38 8.98
CA GLN A 223 11.79 -23.85 8.67
C GLN A 223 11.66 -25.02 7.69
N LEU A 224 11.56 -24.71 6.40
CA LEU A 224 11.62 -25.70 5.31
C LEU A 224 12.88 -25.45 4.49
N SER A 225 13.46 -26.50 3.90
CA SER A 225 14.63 -26.35 3.03
C SER A 225 14.34 -25.45 1.83
N PRO A 226 15.35 -24.75 1.28
CA PRO A 226 15.19 -23.96 0.07
C PRO A 226 14.72 -24.81 -1.11
N VAL A 227 13.63 -24.39 -1.76
CA VAL A 227 13.10 -25.02 -2.99
C VAL A 227 13.44 -24.22 -4.25
N GLY A 228 14.16 -23.10 -4.11
CA GLY A 228 14.45 -22.18 -5.20
C GLY A 228 13.28 -21.26 -5.55
N LEU A 229 13.35 -20.64 -6.71
CA LEU A 229 12.24 -19.87 -7.28
C LEU A 229 11.13 -20.84 -7.77
N PRO A 230 9.88 -20.37 -7.89
CA PRO A 230 8.77 -21.18 -8.40
C PRO A 230 9.11 -21.81 -9.74
N SER A 231 8.71 -23.07 -9.96
CA SER A 231 8.99 -23.79 -11.22
C SER A 231 8.30 -23.15 -12.44
N THR A 232 7.31 -22.30 -12.23
CA THR A 232 6.66 -21.50 -13.28
C THR A 232 7.51 -20.31 -13.73
N MET A 233 8.49 -19.87 -12.93
CA MET A 233 9.40 -18.78 -13.26
C MET A 233 10.58 -19.26 -14.12
N GLN A 234 10.32 -19.52 -15.40
CA GLN A 234 11.33 -20.00 -16.35
C GLN A 234 12.37 -18.91 -16.72
N PRO A 235 13.63 -19.28 -17.01
CA PRO A 235 14.65 -18.35 -17.53
C PRO A 235 14.29 -17.77 -18.90
N GLY A 236 14.93 -16.66 -19.29
CA GLY A 236 14.82 -16.06 -20.63
C GLY A 236 13.60 -15.14 -20.87
N ASN A 237 12.72 -14.98 -19.87
CA ASN A 237 11.56 -14.09 -19.94
C ASN A 237 11.95 -12.60 -19.86
N LEU A 238 11.23 -11.76 -20.61
CA LEU A 238 11.47 -10.30 -20.69
C LEU A 238 10.90 -9.51 -19.49
N LYS A 239 10.01 -10.12 -18.69
CA LYS A 239 9.50 -9.53 -17.45
C LYS A 239 10.08 -10.18 -16.20
N CYS A 240 10.39 -9.36 -15.20
CA CYS A 240 11.13 -9.78 -14.00
C CYS A 240 10.45 -10.91 -13.20
N LEU A 241 9.13 -10.82 -13.03
CA LEU A 241 8.31 -11.69 -12.20
C LEU A 241 7.44 -12.66 -13.01
N GLN A 242 7.68 -12.77 -14.33
CA GLN A 242 6.94 -13.72 -15.16
C GLN A 242 6.98 -15.14 -14.58
N GLY A 243 5.79 -15.72 -14.41
CA GLY A 243 5.56 -17.01 -13.78
C GLY A 243 5.26 -16.98 -12.27
N LEU A 244 5.42 -15.84 -11.59
CA LEU A 244 5.05 -15.71 -10.18
C LEU A 244 3.52 -15.63 -10.05
N ARG A 245 2.91 -16.52 -9.27
CA ARG A 245 1.44 -16.60 -9.11
C ARG A 245 0.98 -15.94 -7.82
N VAL A 246 0.06 -14.99 -7.92
CA VAL A 246 -0.42 -14.19 -6.79
C VAL A 246 -1.94 -14.27 -6.68
N VAL A 247 -2.43 -14.68 -5.51
CA VAL A 247 -3.84 -14.52 -5.14
C VAL A 247 -3.96 -13.26 -4.30
N GLU A 248 -4.74 -12.29 -4.77
CA GLU A 248 -5.00 -11.05 -4.07
C GLU A 248 -6.44 -10.99 -3.59
N MET A 249 -6.65 -10.81 -2.28
CA MET A 249 -7.94 -10.49 -1.68
C MET A 249 -7.87 -9.13 -1.01
N SER A 250 -8.13 -8.08 -1.79
CA SER A 250 -7.90 -6.72 -1.33
C SER A 250 -8.87 -5.72 -1.97
N ARG A 251 -8.90 -4.49 -1.43
CA ARG A 251 -9.79 -3.40 -1.87
C ARG A 251 -9.12 -2.05 -1.67
N VAL A 252 -9.66 -1.02 -2.31
CA VAL A 252 -9.22 0.38 -2.19
C VAL A 252 -7.85 0.59 -2.86
N ILE A 253 -6.83 1.13 -2.19
CA ILE A 253 -5.61 1.60 -2.87
C ILE A 253 -4.38 0.77 -2.47
N ALA A 254 -3.99 0.77 -1.19
CA ALA A 254 -2.68 0.27 -0.77
C ALA A 254 -2.40 -1.19 -1.15
N ALA A 255 -3.29 -2.11 -0.78
CA ALA A 255 -3.12 -3.52 -1.12
C ALA A 255 -3.33 -3.82 -2.62
N PRO A 256 -4.32 -3.22 -3.31
CA PRO A 256 -4.41 -3.33 -4.76
C PRO A 256 -3.19 -2.81 -5.51
N LEU A 257 -2.56 -1.74 -5.03
CA LEU A 257 -1.32 -1.25 -5.63
C LEU A 257 -0.20 -2.28 -5.52
N CYS A 258 -0.10 -3.05 -4.43
CA CYS A 258 0.88 -4.14 -4.33
C CYS A 258 0.74 -5.14 -5.49
N GLY A 259 -0.47 -5.67 -5.74
CA GLY A 259 -0.66 -6.60 -6.85
C GLY A 259 -0.48 -5.93 -8.22
N LYS A 260 -0.89 -4.66 -8.37
CA LYS A 260 -0.65 -3.89 -9.60
C LYS A 260 0.85 -3.77 -9.88
N THR A 261 1.67 -3.49 -8.86
CA THR A 261 3.14 -3.41 -8.98
C THR A 261 3.74 -4.77 -9.35
N LEU A 262 3.29 -5.86 -8.71
CA LEU A 262 3.77 -7.21 -9.06
C LEU A 262 3.42 -7.57 -10.53
N ALA A 263 2.20 -7.22 -10.97
CA ALA A 263 1.75 -7.43 -12.35
C ALA A 263 2.50 -6.55 -13.36
N ALA A 264 2.87 -5.31 -13.00
CA ALA A 264 3.69 -4.44 -13.86
C ALA A 264 5.05 -5.09 -14.21
N HIS A 265 5.54 -5.96 -13.33
CA HIS A 265 6.75 -6.74 -13.53
C HIS A 265 6.48 -8.17 -14.04
N GLY A 266 5.26 -8.49 -14.43
CA GLY A 266 4.88 -9.75 -15.10
C GLY A 266 4.35 -10.86 -14.19
N ALA A 267 4.10 -10.61 -12.91
CA ALA A 267 3.43 -11.62 -12.07
C ALA A 267 1.99 -11.86 -12.57
N GLU A 268 1.54 -13.11 -12.53
CA GLU A 268 0.14 -13.47 -12.78
C GLU A 268 -0.67 -13.22 -11.50
N VAL A 269 -1.48 -12.16 -11.50
CA VAL A 269 -2.26 -11.76 -10.33
C VAL A 269 -3.74 -12.05 -10.57
N ILE A 270 -4.31 -12.93 -9.75
CA ILE A 270 -5.75 -13.18 -9.67
C ILE A 270 -6.30 -12.39 -8.49
N TRP A 271 -7.05 -11.34 -8.79
CA TRP A 271 -7.76 -10.53 -7.81
C TRP A 271 -9.14 -11.13 -7.55
N VAL A 272 -9.28 -11.69 -6.34
CA VAL A 272 -10.51 -12.32 -5.86
C VAL A 272 -11.35 -11.29 -5.11
N THR A 273 -12.52 -10.99 -5.65
CA THR A 273 -13.58 -10.18 -5.04
C THR A 273 -14.79 -11.06 -4.71
N SER A 274 -15.87 -10.45 -4.22
CA SER A 274 -17.13 -11.16 -3.94
C SER A 274 -18.26 -10.50 -4.73
N PRO A 275 -19.23 -11.28 -5.27
CA PRO A 275 -20.41 -10.74 -5.93
C PRO A 275 -21.30 -9.89 -5.00
N THR A 276 -21.10 -9.98 -3.68
CA THR A 276 -21.85 -9.22 -2.67
C THR A 276 -21.15 -7.92 -2.25
N LEU A 277 -19.96 -7.63 -2.77
CA LEU A 277 -19.22 -6.40 -2.48
C LEU A 277 -19.41 -5.38 -3.62
N PRO A 278 -19.58 -4.09 -3.30
CA PRO A 278 -19.76 -3.06 -4.32
C PRO A 278 -18.47 -2.85 -5.12
N ASP A 279 -18.61 -2.58 -6.42
CA ASP A 279 -17.53 -2.05 -7.28
C ASP A 279 -17.15 -0.62 -6.84
N LEU A 280 -15.89 -0.24 -7.02
CA LEU A 280 -15.35 1.10 -6.81
C LEU A 280 -14.75 1.61 -8.14
N PRO A 281 -15.55 2.04 -9.12
CA PRO A 281 -15.10 2.23 -10.50
C PRO A 281 -13.83 3.06 -10.68
N ARG A 282 -13.69 4.17 -9.94
CA ARG A 282 -12.49 5.03 -10.01
C ARG A 282 -11.20 4.31 -9.58
N VAL A 283 -11.33 3.44 -8.58
CA VAL A 283 -10.18 2.81 -7.93
C VAL A 283 -9.93 1.44 -8.55
N ASP A 284 -10.99 0.64 -8.70
CA ASP A 284 -10.93 -0.74 -9.20
C ASP A 284 -10.45 -0.81 -10.65
N ARG A 285 -10.74 0.20 -11.49
CA ARG A 285 -10.22 0.27 -12.87
C ARG A 285 -8.72 0.56 -12.89
N GLU A 286 -8.24 1.55 -12.14
CA GLU A 286 -6.81 1.91 -12.11
C GLU A 286 -5.95 0.83 -11.44
N PHE A 287 -6.39 0.32 -10.30
CA PHE A 287 -5.64 -0.70 -9.55
C PHE A 287 -5.96 -2.14 -9.97
N GLY A 288 -6.88 -2.33 -10.92
CA GLY A 288 -7.13 -3.59 -11.62
C GLY A 288 -6.21 -3.83 -12.82
N ARG A 289 -5.44 -2.82 -13.27
CA ARG A 289 -4.45 -2.95 -14.35
C ARG A 289 -3.44 -4.06 -14.02
N GLY A 290 -3.24 -4.96 -14.97
CA GLY A 290 -2.38 -6.14 -14.89
C GLY A 290 -3.00 -7.38 -14.25
N LYS A 291 -4.27 -7.33 -13.82
CA LYS A 291 -4.87 -8.40 -13.00
C LYS A 291 -6.02 -9.10 -13.72
N LYS A 292 -6.15 -10.40 -13.48
CA LYS A 292 -7.40 -11.13 -13.70
C LYS A 292 -8.35 -10.83 -12.55
N THR A 293 -9.64 -10.68 -12.83
CA THR A 293 -10.66 -10.39 -11.81
C THR A 293 -11.67 -11.53 -11.72
N VAL A 294 -11.82 -12.10 -10.53
CA VAL A 294 -12.77 -13.19 -10.26
C VAL A 294 -13.67 -12.83 -9.08
N GLN A 295 -14.91 -13.31 -9.11
CA GLN A 295 -15.86 -13.13 -8.03
C GLN A 295 -16.18 -14.49 -7.42
N LEU A 296 -15.80 -14.68 -6.15
CA LEU A 296 -16.02 -15.91 -5.40
C LEU A 296 -16.73 -15.57 -4.08
N ASP A 297 -17.90 -16.15 -3.86
CA ASP A 297 -18.62 -16.05 -2.60
C ASP A 297 -18.14 -17.14 -1.64
N ILE A 298 -17.30 -16.77 -0.67
CA ILE A 298 -16.72 -17.71 0.31
C ILE A 298 -17.74 -18.45 1.18
N HIS A 299 -19.01 -18.01 1.19
CA HIS A 299 -20.10 -18.72 1.86
C HIS A 299 -20.63 -19.91 1.04
N LYS A 300 -20.37 -19.94 -0.27
CA LYS A 300 -20.71 -21.05 -1.16
C LYS A 300 -19.57 -22.07 -1.16
N SER A 301 -19.92 -23.34 -0.95
CA SER A 301 -18.94 -24.43 -0.88
C SER A 301 -18.13 -24.60 -2.17
N GLU A 302 -18.76 -24.41 -3.34
CA GLU A 302 -18.08 -24.53 -4.64
C GLU A 302 -17.08 -23.39 -4.87
N ASP A 303 -17.48 -22.14 -4.67
CA ASP A 303 -16.60 -20.98 -4.77
C ASP A 303 -15.44 -21.06 -3.77
N ARG A 304 -15.71 -21.54 -2.54
CA ARG A 304 -14.67 -21.81 -1.54
C ARG A 304 -13.68 -22.86 -2.03
N LYS A 305 -14.14 -23.94 -2.69
CA LYS A 305 -13.27 -24.96 -3.27
C LYS A 305 -12.39 -24.37 -4.38
N GLN A 306 -12.94 -23.51 -5.22
CA GLN A 306 -12.17 -22.81 -6.26
C GLN A 306 -11.10 -21.89 -5.65
N LEU A 307 -11.44 -21.13 -4.61
CA LEU A 307 -10.47 -20.31 -3.89
C LEU A 307 -9.35 -21.16 -3.27
N LEU A 308 -9.67 -22.28 -2.62
CA LEU A 308 -8.67 -23.18 -2.04
C LEU A 308 -7.74 -23.79 -3.09
N ASN A 309 -8.26 -24.11 -4.29
CA ASN A 309 -7.44 -24.57 -5.40
C ASN A 309 -6.46 -23.48 -5.88
N LEU A 310 -6.91 -22.23 -6.00
CA LEU A 310 -6.02 -21.11 -6.32
C LEU A 310 -4.92 -20.94 -5.27
N LEU A 311 -5.27 -20.98 -3.97
CA LEU A 311 -4.33 -20.82 -2.86
C LEU A 311 -3.31 -21.97 -2.75
N LYS A 312 -3.69 -23.18 -3.17
CA LYS A 312 -2.81 -24.34 -3.20
C LYS A 312 -1.63 -24.14 -4.16
N ASP A 313 -1.89 -23.54 -5.31
CA ASP A 313 -0.92 -23.43 -6.41
C ASP A 313 -0.33 -22.02 -6.56
N CYS A 314 -0.66 -21.08 -5.65
CA CYS A 314 -0.08 -19.74 -5.65
C CYS A 314 1.28 -19.67 -4.96
N ASP A 315 2.04 -18.63 -5.26
CA ASP A 315 3.29 -18.31 -4.55
C ASP A 315 3.06 -17.35 -3.40
N VAL A 316 2.14 -16.40 -3.62
CA VAL A 316 1.89 -15.26 -2.75
C VAL A 316 0.39 -15.12 -2.54
N PHE A 317 0.00 -14.92 -1.28
CA PHE A 317 -1.32 -14.44 -0.90
C PHE A 317 -1.23 -13.02 -0.36
N VAL A 318 -1.90 -12.06 -1.01
CA VAL A 318 -1.95 -10.65 -0.61
C VAL A 318 -3.32 -10.34 -0.04
N GLN A 319 -3.40 -9.70 1.13
CA GLN A 319 -4.65 -9.20 1.68
C GLN A 319 -4.58 -7.76 2.17
N GLY A 320 -5.71 -7.06 2.07
CA GLY A 320 -5.91 -5.71 2.62
C GLY A 320 -7.16 -5.58 3.50
N TYR A 321 -7.77 -6.70 3.92
CA TYR A 321 -8.90 -6.67 4.84
C TYR A 321 -8.44 -6.39 6.27
N ARG A 322 -9.39 -5.96 7.12
CA ARG A 322 -9.15 -5.78 8.56
C ARG A 322 -8.46 -7.04 9.13
N PRO A 323 -7.36 -6.89 9.90
CA PRO A 323 -6.70 -8.03 10.53
C PRO A 323 -7.68 -8.94 11.25
N GLY A 324 -7.58 -10.25 11.00
CA GLY A 324 -8.50 -11.26 11.54
C GLY A 324 -9.77 -11.51 10.71
N SER A 325 -10.14 -10.62 9.77
CA SER A 325 -11.36 -10.76 8.97
C SER A 325 -11.34 -12.03 8.10
N LEU A 326 -10.32 -12.19 7.25
CA LEU A 326 -10.20 -13.41 6.42
C LEU A 326 -9.87 -14.65 7.26
N ALA A 327 -9.17 -14.49 8.39
CA ALA A 327 -8.90 -15.58 9.32
C ALA A 327 -10.19 -16.21 9.87
N SER A 328 -11.23 -15.39 10.13
CA SER A 328 -12.54 -15.88 10.57
C SER A 328 -13.26 -16.76 9.52
N TYR A 329 -12.81 -16.72 8.27
CA TYR A 329 -13.30 -17.57 7.17
C TYR A 329 -12.37 -18.75 6.85
N GLY A 330 -11.42 -19.06 7.74
CA GLY A 330 -10.47 -20.16 7.56
C GLY A 330 -9.29 -19.82 6.65
N LEU A 331 -9.00 -18.54 6.43
CA LEU A 331 -7.82 -18.06 5.71
C LEU A 331 -6.81 -17.42 6.68
N SER A 332 -6.64 -18.05 7.85
CA SER A 332 -5.61 -17.65 8.81
C SER A 332 -4.23 -18.05 8.28
N GLN A 333 -3.18 -17.46 8.84
CA GLN A 333 -1.80 -17.81 8.48
C GLN A 333 -1.54 -19.32 8.60
N ASP A 334 -2.05 -19.96 9.66
CA ASP A 334 -1.82 -21.38 9.89
C ASP A 334 -2.64 -22.25 8.93
N GLU A 335 -3.87 -21.85 8.59
CA GLU A 335 -4.67 -22.55 7.58
C GLU A 335 -4.06 -22.43 6.18
N LEU A 336 -3.60 -21.25 5.79
CA LEU A 336 -2.90 -21.05 4.52
C LEU A 336 -1.64 -21.91 4.40
N ARG A 337 -0.88 -22.06 5.49
CA ARG A 337 0.31 -22.92 5.51
C ARG A 337 -0.01 -24.42 5.43
N LYS A 338 -1.17 -24.85 5.94
CA LYS A 338 -1.63 -26.24 5.75
C LYS A 338 -1.97 -26.52 4.29
N ILE A 339 -2.54 -25.52 3.59
CA ILE A 339 -2.87 -25.60 2.17
C ILE A 339 -1.60 -25.55 1.31
N ASN A 340 -0.69 -24.64 1.63
CA ASN A 340 0.52 -24.37 0.88
C ASN A 340 1.70 -24.06 1.84
N PRO A 341 2.58 -25.05 2.14
CA PRO A 341 3.63 -24.91 3.15
C PRO A 341 4.73 -23.88 2.86
N THR A 342 4.86 -23.44 1.61
CA THR A 342 5.90 -22.47 1.17
C THR A 342 5.32 -21.10 0.82
N ILE A 343 4.03 -20.87 1.12
CA ILE A 343 3.32 -19.64 0.78
C ILE A 343 3.97 -18.39 1.41
N ILE A 344 3.94 -17.29 0.66
CA ILE A 344 4.26 -15.96 1.16
C ILE A 344 2.94 -15.25 1.46
N ILE A 345 2.76 -14.76 2.69
CA ILE A 345 1.54 -14.08 3.14
C ILE A 345 1.85 -12.61 3.34
N ALA A 346 1.22 -11.75 2.56
CA ALA A 346 1.43 -10.31 2.57
C ALA A 346 0.18 -9.60 3.11
N ASN A 347 0.33 -8.86 4.21
CA ASN A 347 -0.75 -8.17 4.89
C ASN A 347 -0.55 -6.65 4.82
N MET A 348 -1.56 -5.96 4.29
CA MET A 348 -1.72 -4.51 4.45
C MET A 348 -2.71 -4.22 5.58
N SER A 349 -2.38 -3.28 6.45
CA SER A 349 -3.28 -2.84 7.52
C SER A 349 -3.15 -1.35 7.80
N ALA A 350 -4.11 -0.77 8.53
CA ALA A 350 -4.02 0.63 8.91
C ALA A 350 -2.93 0.89 9.97
N PHE A 351 -2.87 0.06 11.02
CA PHE A 351 -2.07 0.35 12.22
C PHE A 351 -0.95 -0.67 12.52
N GLY A 352 -0.79 -1.69 11.68
CA GLY A 352 0.21 -2.74 11.88
C GLY A 352 -0.31 -3.90 12.72
N PRO A 353 0.48 -4.99 12.83
CA PRO A 353 0.06 -6.20 13.52
C PRO A 353 0.08 -6.07 15.05
N GLU A 354 0.79 -5.07 15.59
CA GLU A 354 1.02 -4.89 17.02
C GLU A 354 0.26 -3.69 17.60
N GLY A 355 0.05 -3.71 18.92
CA GLY A 355 -0.53 -2.62 19.69
C GLY A 355 -2.07 -2.62 19.75
N PRO A 356 -2.68 -1.76 20.57
CA PRO A 356 -4.12 -1.81 20.85
C PRO A 356 -5.03 -1.51 19.65
N TRP A 357 -4.50 -0.93 18.58
CA TRP A 357 -5.24 -0.59 17.37
C TRP A 357 -4.95 -1.53 16.20
N SER A 358 -4.19 -2.62 16.40
CA SER A 358 -3.86 -3.58 15.34
C SER A 358 -5.10 -4.15 14.66
N GLY A 359 -6.18 -4.33 15.42
CA GLY A 359 -7.47 -4.76 14.92
C GLY A 359 -8.38 -3.63 14.43
N ARG A 360 -7.98 -2.37 14.35
CA ARG A 360 -8.90 -1.27 13.93
C ARG A 360 -8.97 -1.11 12.41
N ARG A 361 -10.10 -0.61 11.92
CA ARG A 361 -10.27 -0.16 10.53
C ARG A 361 -9.53 1.14 10.32
N GLY A 362 -9.03 1.39 9.11
CA GLY A 362 -8.46 2.68 8.78
C GLY A 362 -8.28 2.85 7.28
N PHE A 363 -8.08 4.10 6.91
CA PHE A 363 -7.77 4.58 5.57
C PHE A 363 -6.67 5.61 5.71
N ASP A 364 -5.93 5.88 4.64
CA ASP A 364 -4.83 6.85 4.66
C ASP A 364 -5.27 8.19 5.29
N SER A 365 -6.35 8.80 4.80
CA SER A 365 -6.88 10.04 5.37
C SER A 365 -7.20 9.99 6.89
N LEU A 366 -7.63 8.83 7.41
CA LEU A 366 -7.89 8.65 8.85
C LEU A 366 -6.60 8.50 9.63
N VAL A 367 -5.61 7.79 9.08
CA VAL A 367 -4.28 7.67 9.68
C VAL A 367 -3.59 9.03 9.71
N GLN A 368 -3.67 9.83 8.64
CA GLN A 368 -3.17 11.21 8.67
C GLN A 368 -3.85 12.07 9.76
N THR A 369 -5.16 11.88 9.95
CA THR A 369 -5.95 12.62 10.95
C THR A 369 -5.56 12.24 12.38
N CYS A 370 -5.51 10.94 12.68
CA CYS A 370 -5.26 10.49 14.05
C CYS A 370 -3.78 10.58 14.46
N SER A 371 -2.86 10.68 13.51
CA SER A 371 -1.42 10.61 13.76
C SER A 371 -0.73 11.95 14.01
N GLY A 372 -1.38 13.09 13.74
CA GLY A 372 -0.70 14.39 13.78
C GLY A 372 -0.38 14.99 12.43
N MET A 373 -0.37 14.20 11.35
CA MET A 373 0.05 14.69 10.03
C MET A 373 -0.79 15.87 9.55
N ASN A 374 -2.12 15.79 9.64
CA ASN A 374 -2.96 16.87 9.12
C ASN A 374 -2.83 18.18 9.91
N VAL A 375 -2.64 18.11 11.23
CA VAL A 375 -2.36 19.30 12.06
C VAL A 375 -1.02 19.90 11.65
N SER A 376 0.02 19.06 11.55
CA SER A 376 1.36 19.53 11.18
C SER A 376 1.41 20.15 9.78
N GLU A 377 0.71 19.57 8.80
CA GLU A 377 0.60 20.12 7.45
C GLU A 377 -0.10 21.48 7.44
N ALA A 378 -1.14 21.66 8.26
CA ALA A 378 -1.86 22.92 8.38
C ALA A 378 -1.01 24.01 9.04
N GLU A 379 -0.25 23.65 10.08
CA GLU A 379 0.70 24.55 10.76
C GLU A 379 1.77 25.07 9.79
N HIS A 380 2.37 24.20 8.96
CA HIS A 380 3.36 24.60 7.96
C HIS A 380 2.78 25.50 6.86
N ALA A 381 1.53 25.25 6.46
CA ALA A 381 0.86 26.08 5.47
C ALA A 381 0.53 27.48 6.01
N GLY A 382 0.41 27.65 7.33
CA GLY A 382 0.25 28.95 7.98
C GLY A 382 -1.08 29.66 7.69
N LYS A 383 -2.12 28.95 7.22
CA LYS A 383 -3.41 29.52 6.80
C LYS A 383 -4.50 29.50 7.89
N GLY A 384 -4.15 29.10 9.12
CA GLY A 384 -5.10 29.03 10.25
C GLY A 384 -6.11 27.87 10.16
N GLU A 385 -5.89 26.91 9.26
CA GLU A 385 -6.72 25.70 9.14
C GLU A 385 -6.44 24.75 10.31
N ALA A 386 -7.46 24.01 10.79
CA ALA A 386 -7.27 23.02 11.86
C ALA A 386 -6.54 21.76 11.37
N ALA A 387 -6.73 21.40 10.10
CA ALA A 387 -6.14 20.22 9.49
C ALA A 387 -6.05 20.39 7.97
N ARG A 388 -4.92 19.98 7.37
CA ARG A 388 -4.70 19.97 5.92
C ARG A 388 -4.32 18.55 5.45
N PRO A 389 -5.05 17.95 4.49
CA PRO A 389 -4.66 16.68 3.90
C PRO A 389 -3.42 16.83 3.02
N THR A 390 -2.63 15.75 2.88
CA THR A 390 -1.58 15.69 1.86
C THR A 390 -2.20 15.71 0.44
N PRO A 391 -1.46 16.13 -0.60
CA PRO A 391 -1.98 16.27 -1.96
C PRO A 391 -2.45 14.94 -2.58
N CYS A 392 -1.92 13.80 -2.13
CA CYS A 392 -2.29 12.45 -2.56
C CYS A 392 -2.47 11.51 -1.35
N GLN A 393 -2.95 10.28 -1.60
CA GLN A 393 -2.94 9.21 -0.59
C GLN A 393 -1.52 8.63 -0.48
N ALA A 394 -0.59 9.43 0.04
CA ALA A 394 0.83 9.09 0.08
C ALA A 394 1.12 7.83 0.92
N LEU A 395 0.37 7.59 2.00
CA LEU A 395 0.53 6.41 2.84
C LEU A 395 0.03 5.15 2.13
N ASP A 396 -1.07 5.26 1.39
CA ASP A 396 -1.58 4.14 0.59
C ASP A 396 -0.62 3.78 -0.54
N HIS A 397 -0.15 4.78 -1.31
CA HIS A 397 0.77 4.56 -2.42
C HIS A 397 2.11 4.01 -1.94
N SER A 398 2.75 4.65 -0.96
CA SER A 398 4.00 4.13 -0.39
C SER A 398 3.82 2.77 0.26
N GLY A 399 2.70 2.55 0.96
CA GLY A 399 2.37 1.26 1.56
C GLY A 399 2.27 0.14 0.54
N GLY A 400 1.60 0.39 -0.59
CA GLY A 400 1.45 -0.59 -1.66
C GLY A 400 2.76 -0.98 -2.33
N TYR A 401 3.59 0.00 -2.69
CA TYR A 401 4.94 -0.29 -3.22
C TYR A 401 5.81 -1.02 -2.19
N MET A 402 5.80 -0.59 -0.92
CA MET A 402 6.58 -1.25 0.14
C MET A 402 6.10 -2.67 0.43
N LEU A 403 4.80 -2.95 0.29
CA LEU A 403 4.28 -4.32 0.40
C LEU A 403 4.77 -5.19 -0.76
N ALA A 404 4.78 -4.66 -1.99
CA ALA A 404 5.35 -5.36 -3.14
C ALA A 404 6.85 -5.62 -2.99
N VAL A 405 7.61 -4.64 -2.48
CA VAL A 405 9.03 -4.80 -2.13
C VAL A 405 9.21 -5.93 -1.12
N GLY A 406 8.42 -5.94 -0.05
CA GLY A 406 8.47 -7.00 0.96
C GLY A 406 8.12 -8.38 0.39
N VAL A 407 7.13 -8.47 -0.52
CA VAL A 407 6.81 -9.70 -1.25
C VAL A 407 8.00 -10.18 -2.07
N MET A 408 8.61 -9.31 -2.87
CA MET A 408 9.76 -9.69 -3.72
C MET A 408 10.99 -10.06 -2.88
N ALA A 409 11.21 -9.38 -1.76
CA ALA A 409 12.23 -9.77 -0.78
C ALA A 409 11.94 -11.16 -0.18
N ALA A 410 10.68 -11.44 0.18
CA ALA A 410 10.27 -12.76 0.65
C ALA A 410 10.41 -13.85 -0.43
N VAL A 411 10.15 -13.54 -1.70
CA VAL A 411 10.41 -14.45 -2.83
C VAL A 411 11.91 -14.77 -2.92
N TYR A 412 12.76 -13.75 -2.83
CA TYR A 412 14.21 -13.91 -2.79
C TYR A 412 14.65 -14.79 -1.60
N HIS A 413 14.22 -14.45 -0.39
CA HIS A 413 14.59 -15.21 0.81
C HIS A 413 14.04 -16.64 0.80
N ARG A 414 12.82 -16.87 0.31
CA ARG A 414 12.29 -18.23 0.14
C ARG A 414 13.17 -19.05 -0.82
N ALA A 415 13.63 -18.45 -1.90
CA ALA A 415 14.49 -19.14 -2.86
C ALA A 415 15.86 -19.51 -2.28
N VAL A 416 16.44 -18.66 -1.42
CA VAL A 416 17.78 -18.86 -0.86
C VAL A 416 17.78 -19.63 0.48
N ASN A 417 16.79 -19.35 1.33
CA ASN A 417 16.72 -19.81 2.72
C ASN A 417 15.59 -20.83 2.97
N GLY A 418 14.62 -20.93 2.05
CA GLY A 418 13.45 -21.80 2.21
C GLY A 418 12.38 -21.26 3.16
N GLY A 419 11.43 -22.11 3.52
CA GLY A 419 10.33 -21.77 4.41
C GLY A 419 9.20 -20.96 3.77
N SER A 420 8.16 -20.72 4.57
CA SER A 420 7.08 -19.76 4.31
C SER A 420 7.40 -18.43 4.98
N TRP A 421 6.90 -17.34 4.41
CA TRP A 421 7.24 -15.99 4.87
C TRP A 421 5.97 -15.17 5.10
N ARG A 422 6.03 -14.25 6.06
CA ARG A 422 5.01 -13.23 6.27
C ARG A 422 5.62 -11.85 6.08
N VAL A 423 4.88 -11.02 5.35
CA VAL A 423 5.20 -9.62 5.10
C VAL A 423 4.06 -8.78 5.66
N ASP A 424 4.38 -7.83 6.54
CA ASP A 424 3.41 -6.91 7.12
C ASP A 424 3.84 -5.46 6.83
N VAL A 425 2.94 -4.68 6.22
CA VAL A 425 3.09 -3.23 6.02
C VAL A 425 1.85 -2.54 6.57
N SER A 426 2.02 -1.35 7.13
CA SER A 426 0.89 -0.54 7.59
C SER A 426 0.97 0.91 7.21
N LEU A 427 -0.18 1.53 7.03
CA LEU A 427 -0.31 2.96 6.74
C LEU A 427 0.29 3.81 7.87
N ALA A 428 0.10 3.40 9.13
CA ALA A 428 0.71 4.08 10.27
C ALA A 428 2.23 3.87 10.33
N GLY A 429 2.75 2.74 9.86
CA GLY A 429 4.18 2.54 9.63
C GLY A 429 4.72 3.48 8.55
N MET A 430 3.99 3.64 7.44
CA MET A 430 4.34 4.60 6.38
C MET A 430 4.30 6.04 6.89
N MET A 431 3.31 6.38 7.71
CA MET A 431 3.23 7.68 8.36
C MET A 431 4.45 7.93 9.23
N LYS A 432 4.82 6.96 10.09
CA LYS A 432 5.98 7.09 10.98
C LYS A 432 7.28 7.26 10.18
N TYR A 433 7.41 6.51 9.08
CA TYR A 433 8.55 6.63 8.17
C TYR A 433 8.57 7.99 7.45
N LEU A 434 7.46 8.43 6.86
CA LEU A 434 7.34 9.73 6.19
C LEU A 434 7.62 10.90 7.15
N ARG A 435 7.08 10.85 8.38
CA ARG A 435 7.37 11.84 9.44
C ARG A 435 8.86 11.91 9.74
N SER A 436 9.55 10.77 9.76
CA SER A 436 10.99 10.73 10.06
C SER A 436 11.87 11.37 8.99
N LEU A 437 11.39 11.50 7.74
CA LEU A 437 12.09 12.20 6.65
C LEU A 437 12.14 13.73 6.86
N GLY A 438 11.47 14.22 7.91
CA GLY A 438 11.27 15.63 8.17
C GLY A 438 10.30 16.28 7.19
N GLN A 439 10.15 17.60 7.33
CA GLN A 439 9.31 18.44 6.48
C GLN A 439 10.16 19.59 5.90
N TYR A 440 9.72 20.15 4.78
CA TYR A 440 10.32 21.36 4.22
C TYR A 440 10.06 22.56 5.15
N PRO A 441 10.99 23.51 5.27
CA PRO A 441 10.87 24.61 6.22
C PRO A 441 9.73 25.57 5.83
N GLY A 442 8.89 25.90 6.81
CA GLY A 442 7.76 26.82 6.62
C GLY A 442 6.85 26.39 5.47
N ALA A 443 6.50 27.36 4.61
CA ALA A 443 5.60 27.12 3.48
C ALA A 443 6.29 26.63 2.19
N SER A 444 7.63 26.46 2.18
CA SER A 444 8.39 26.15 0.96
C SER A 444 7.97 24.84 0.29
N GLY A 445 7.48 23.87 1.05
CA GLY A 445 6.93 22.62 0.54
C GLY A 445 5.70 22.79 -0.37
N PHE A 446 4.95 23.88 -0.20
CA PHE A 446 3.73 24.16 -0.96
C PHE A 446 3.99 24.94 -2.26
N GLU A 447 5.24 25.28 -2.58
CA GLU A 447 5.63 25.98 -3.81
C GLU A 447 5.79 25.04 -5.01
N ALA A 448 5.74 23.72 -4.79
CA ALA A 448 5.78 22.73 -5.86
C ALA A 448 4.56 22.82 -6.78
N LYS A 449 4.78 22.52 -8.07
CA LYS A 449 3.69 22.26 -9.03
C LYS A 449 2.82 21.10 -8.54
N ASP A 450 1.51 21.21 -8.72
CA ASP A 450 0.59 20.08 -8.59
C ASP A 450 0.20 19.48 -9.95
N PHE A 451 -0.33 18.25 -9.91
CA PHE A 451 -0.87 17.52 -11.05
C PHE A 451 -2.33 17.14 -10.73
N GLU A 452 -3.23 18.11 -10.91
CA GLU A 452 -4.65 17.98 -10.54
C GLU A 452 -5.47 17.31 -11.62
N LYS A 453 -5.11 17.53 -12.89
CA LYS A 453 -5.82 17.02 -14.06
C LYS A 453 -4.84 16.50 -15.12
N PRO A 454 -5.33 15.71 -16.10
CA PRO A 454 -4.49 15.13 -17.14
C PRO A 454 -3.63 16.16 -17.90
N ASP A 455 -4.16 17.36 -18.16
CA ASP A 455 -3.44 18.44 -18.87
C ASP A 455 -2.16 18.91 -18.14
N ASP A 456 -2.06 18.68 -16.84
CA ASP A 456 -0.89 19.10 -16.05
C ASP A 456 0.31 18.16 -16.27
N VAL A 457 0.07 16.99 -16.87
CA VAL A 457 1.01 15.88 -16.96
C VAL A 457 1.62 15.81 -18.37
N PRO A 458 2.95 15.63 -18.50
CA PRO A 458 3.58 15.39 -19.79
C PRO A 458 2.96 14.21 -20.54
N GLU A 459 2.68 14.38 -21.84
CA GLU A 459 2.02 13.36 -22.67
C GLU A 459 2.78 12.04 -22.66
N ASP A 460 4.11 12.10 -22.67
CA ASP A 460 4.96 10.92 -22.64
C ASP A 460 4.70 10.04 -21.41
N TYR A 461 4.18 10.54 -20.28
CA TYR A 461 3.89 9.72 -19.10
C TYR A 461 2.60 8.91 -19.20
N PHE A 462 1.80 9.13 -20.26
CA PHE A 462 0.61 8.34 -20.50
C PHE A 462 0.90 7.12 -21.38
N GLU A 463 0.08 6.09 -21.20
CA GLU A 463 -0.14 5.02 -22.16
C GLU A 463 -1.64 4.95 -22.47
N ILE A 464 -1.96 4.48 -23.67
CA ILE A 464 -3.34 4.31 -24.16
C ILE A 464 -3.55 2.84 -24.47
N GLN A 465 -4.56 2.24 -23.88
CA GLN A 465 -4.89 0.83 -24.05
C GLN A 465 -6.41 0.62 -24.11
N GLU A 466 -6.84 -0.41 -24.84
CA GLU A 466 -8.24 -0.84 -24.84
C GLU A 466 -8.56 -1.65 -23.58
N THR A 467 -9.72 -1.36 -22.99
CA THR A 467 -10.19 -2.01 -21.75
C THR A 467 -11.60 -2.54 -21.91
N GLY A 468 -12.08 -3.33 -20.94
CA GLY A 468 -13.48 -3.75 -20.89
C GLY A 468 -14.48 -2.59 -20.67
N PHE A 469 -13.99 -1.36 -20.50
CA PHE A 469 -14.79 -0.14 -20.30
C PHE A 469 -14.62 0.89 -21.44
N GLY A 470 -13.81 0.59 -22.45
CA GLY A 470 -13.42 1.51 -23.53
C GLY A 470 -11.94 1.87 -23.50
N THR A 471 -11.52 2.77 -24.40
CA THR A 471 -10.14 3.26 -24.49
C THR A 471 -9.74 4.00 -23.22
N MET A 472 -8.71 3.53 -22.52
CA MET A 472 -8.21 4.13 -21.29
C MET A 472 -6.86 4.81 -21.54
N LYS A 473 -6.79 6.11 -21.24
CA LYS A 473 -5.52 6.85 -21.16
C LYS A 473 -5.11 6.94 -19.70
N SER A 474 -3.97 6.38 -19.36
CA SER A 474 -3.53 6.22 -17.95
C SER A 474 -2.03 6.38 -17.80
N ILE A 475 -1.56 6.65 -16.57
CA ILE A 475 -0.14 6.85 -16.29
C ILE A 475 0.59 5.51 -16.45
N ARG A 476 1.66 5.46 -17.27
CA ARG A 476 2.52 4.28 -17.39
C ARG A 476 3.36 4.11 -16.12
N HIS A 477 3.96 2.95 -15.94
CA HIS A 477 4.84 2.75 -14.79
C HIS A 477 6.09 3.64 -14.88
N SER A 478 6.46 4.29 -13.78
CA SER A 478 7.55 5.28 -13.78
C SER A 478 8.95 4.68 -13.74
N ALA A 479 9.08 3.41 -13.39
CA ALA A 479 10.35 2.69 -13.45
C ALA A 479 10.62 2.06 -14.82
N THR A 480 11.87 2.17 -15.27
CA THR A 480 12.41 1.37 -16.36
C THR A 480 13.52 0.46 -15.84
N ILE A 481 13.67 -0.72 -16.46
CA ILE A 481 14.71 -1.69 -16.13
C ILE A 481 15.46 -2.03 -17.42
N GLU A 482 16.78 -1.90 -17.41
CA GLU A 482 17.64 -2.10 -18.57
C GLU A 482 17.43 -3.49 -19.20
N GLY A 483 17.04 -3.52 -20.47
CA GLY A 483 16.83 -4.75 -21.24
C GLY A 483 15.59 -5.56 -20.87
N LEU A 484 14.68 -5.03 -20.04
CA LEU A 484 13.48 -5.74 -19.59
C LEU A 484 12.22 -4.89 -19.80
N GLU A 485 11.09 -5.58 -19.94
CA GLU A 485 9.78 -4.96 -20.09
C GLU A 485 9.16 -4.65 -18.71
N VAL A 486 8.52 -3.48 -18.61
CA VAL A 486 7.79 -3.05 -17.42
C VAL A 486 6.49 -2.39 -17.86
N GLY A 487 5.37 -2.79 -17.27
CA GLY A 487 4.03 -2.36 -17.65
C GLY A 487 3.01 -3.49 -17.54
N TRP A 488 1.75 -3.19 -17.83
CA TRP A 488 0.63 -4.10 -17.61
C TRP A 488 0.13 -4.70 -18.93
N ASP A 489 -0.02 -6.03 -18.99
CA ASP A 489 -0.49 -6.72 -20.20
C ASP A 489 -1.99 -6.99 -20.18
N ILE A 490 -2.58 -7.12 -18.99
CA ILE A 490 -4.01 -7.33 -18.80
C ILE A 490 -4.66 -6.00 -18.43
N MET A 491 -5.63 -5.56 -19.21
CA MET A 491 -6.36 -4.32 -18.95
C MET A 491 -7.63 -4.54 -18.13
N PRO A 492 -8.08 -3.53 -17.36
CA PRO A 492 -9.24 -3.66 -16.49
C PRO A 492 -10.50 -3.99 -17.30
N LYS A 493 -11.38 -4.78 -16.68
CA LYS A 493 -12.66 -5.24 -17.24
C LYS A 493 -13.67 -5.40 -16.08
N PRO A 494 -14.97 -5.57 -16.35
CA PRO A 494 -15.96 -5.75 -15.30
C PRO A 494 -15.56 -6.85 -14.31
N LEU A 495 -15.77 -6.61 -13.01
CA LEU A 495 -15.40 -7.56 -11.96
C LEU A 495 -16.04 -8.94 -12.20
N GLY A 496 -15.25 -10.01 -12.08
CA GLY A 496 -15.72 -11.38 -12.28
C GLY A 496 -15.70 -11.85 -13.73
N SER A 497 -15.10 -11.09 -14.65
CA SER A 497 -15.01 -11.48 -16.07
C SER A 497 -14.05 -12.64 -16.35
N ASP A 498 -13.15 -12.98 -15.43
CA ASP A 498 -12.18 -14.06 -15.61
C ASP A 498 -12.58 -15.35 -14.90
N LYS A 499 -11.97 -16.45 -15.33
CA LYS A 499 -12.08 -17.75 -14.66
C LYS A 499 -11.11 -17.82 -13.47
N PRO A 500 -11.48 -18.49 -12.36
CA PRO A 500 -10.60 -18.73 -11.22
C PRO A 500 -9.59 -19.86 -11.54
N ALA A 501 -8.69 -19.60 -12.48
CA ALA A 501 -7.65 -20.54 -12.92
C ALA A 501 -6.38 -19.80 -13.37
N TRP A 502 -5.24 -20.44 -13.14
CA TRP A 502 -3.93 -20.03 -13.66
C TRP A 502 -3.83 -20.35 -15.16
N ASP A 503 -3.03 -19.56 -15.89
CA ASP A 503 -2.65 -19.87 -17.28
C ASP A 503 -1.68 -21.05 -17.41
#